data_AF-A0A9J6GFU4-F1
#
_entry.id   AF-A0A9J6GFU4-F1
#
_cell.length_a   1.000
_cell.length_b   1.000
_cell.length_c   1.000
_cell.angle_alpha   90.00
_cell.angle_beta   90.00
_cell.angle_gamma   90.00
#
_symmetry.space_group_name_H-M   'P 1'
#
loop_
_entity.id
_entity.type
_entity.pdbx_description
1 polymer ?
#
loop_
_entity_poly.entity_id
_entity_poly.type
_entity_poly.pdbx_seq_one_letter_code
_entity_poly.pdbx_strand_id
1 'polypeptide(L)'
;MSRVPEEDRCRIVELLNKGYSQRRIRELVSRPLHTVNRIVQEYRYEGRIRDVPRDHPAWGLALAPVHTARSVQAHLEQTGIEQLTWGPKGAGLNIIENVWGRTKVALNRTPMPSATEDELWAAVLAEWQRLASDTSLVTALYESLPSRMSAVVEVNDDMTH
;
A
#
# COMPACT_ATOMS: atom_id res chain seq x y z
N MET A 1 -11.74 -13.13 -16.97
CA MET A 1 -12.44 -11.89 -17.38
C MET A 1 -11.52 -11.13 -18.32
N SER A 2 -11.98 -10.77 -19.51
CA SER A 2 -11.17 -10.04 -20.50
C SER A 2 -10.81 -8.65 -19.98
N ARG A 3 -9.57 -8.23 -20.24
CA ARG A 3 -9.08 -6.89 -19.88
C ARG A 3 -9.89 -5.85 -20.64
N VAL A 4 -10.45 -4.88 -19.93
CA VAL A 4 -11.15 -3.76 -20.56
C VAL A 4 -10.09 -2.84 -21.17
N PRO A 5 -10.19 -2.47 -22.47
CA PRO A 5 -9.25 -1.55 -23.11
C PRO A 5 -9.13 -0.24 -22.32
N GLU A 6 -7.93 0.34 -22.27
CA GLU A 6 -7.67 1.60 -21.54
C GLU A 6 -8.54 2.75 -22.07
N GLU A 7 -8.76 2.80 -23.37
CA GLU A 7 -9.63 3.78 -24.04
C GLU A 7 -11.06 3.76 -23.50
N ASP A 8 -11.63 2.57 -23.30
CA ASP A 8 -12.97 2.40 -22.75
C ASP A 8 -13.04 2.87 -21.28
N ARG A 9 -11.96 2.65 -20.51
CA ARG A 9 -11.88 3.09 -19.11
C ARG A 9 -11.80 4.60 -19.01
N CYS A 10 -10.99 5.24 -19.85
CA CYS A 10 -10.92 6.70 -19.97
C CYS A 10 -12.28 7.29 -20.36
N ARG A 11 -12.93 6.71 -21.38
CA ARG A 11 -14.27 7.12 -21.84
C ARG A 11 -15.31 7.07 -20.72
N ILE A 12 -15.31 6.02 -19.90
CA ILE A 12 -16.21 5.87 -18.75
C ILE A 12 -15.98 6.99 -17.72
N VAL A 13 -14.73 7.29 -17.40
CA VAL A 13 -14.36 8.32 -16.42
C VAL A 13 -14.69 9.73 -16.92
N GLU A 14 -14.43 10.01 -18.20
CA GLU A 14 -14.82 11.28 -18.84
C GLU A 14 -16.33 11.52 -18.77
N LEU A 15 -17.13 10.52 -19.12
CA LEU A 15 -18.59 10.61 -19.07
C LEU A 15 -19.09 10.76 -17.63
N LEU A 16 -18.45 10.10 -16.66
CA LEU A 16 -18.74 10.28 -15.24
C LEU A 16 -18.48 11.72 -14.79
N ASN A 17 -17.33 12.30 -15.18
CA ASN A 17 -16.96 13.68 -14.83
C ASN A 17 -17.86 14.73 -15.52
N LYS A 18 -18.43 14.40 -16.68
CA LYS A 18 -19.47 15.19 -17.35
C LYS A 18 -20.86 15.07 -16.69
N GLY A 19 -20.99 14.29 -15.62
CA GLY A 19 -22.23 14.17 -14.84
C GLY A 19 -23.22 13.10 -15.34
N TYR A 20 -22.83 12.25 -16.28
CA TYR A 20 -23.71 11.18 -16.77
C TYR A 20 -23.90 10.08 -15.71
N SER A 21 -25.10 9.52 -15.63
CA SER A 21 -25.40 8.38 -14.76
C SER A 21 -24.72 7.10 -15.25
N GLN A 22 -24.33 6.20 -14.35
CA GLN A 22 -23.67 4.93 -14.69
C GLN A 22 -24.48 4.07 -15.68
N ARG A 23 -25.82 4.14 -15.60
CA ARG A 23 -26.74 3.49 -16.56
C ARG A 23 -26.63 4.09 -17.96
N ARG A 24 -26.48 5.42 -18.06
CA ARG A 24 -26.28 6.11 -19.34
C ARG A 24 -24.89 5.88 -19.90
N ILE A 25 -23.87 5.82 -19.05
CA ILE A 25 -22.49 5.50 -19.44
C ILE A 25 -22.41 4.08 -20.04
N ARG A 26 -23.10 3.11 -19.43
CA ARG A 26 -23.23 1.74 -19.94
C ARG A 26 -23.71 1.70 -21.39
N GLU A 27 -24.74 2.49 -21.70
CA GLU A 27 -25.32 2.58 -23.05
C GLU A 27 -24.34 3.22 -24.06
N LEU A 28 -23.58 4.22 -23.62
CA LEU A 28 -22.65 4.97 -24.48
C LEU A 28 -21.36 4.20 -24.79
N VAL A 29 -20.90 3.35 -23.88
CA VAL A 29 -19.64 2.59 -24.01
C VAL A 29 -19.91 1.13 -24.40
N SER A 30 -21.17 0.71 -24.51
CA SER A 30 -21.56 -0.68 -24.86
C SER A 30 -20.87 -1.75 -24.01
N ARG A 31 -20.68 -1.47 -22.72
CA ARG A 31 -20.09 -2.40 -21.74
C ARG A 31 -21.11 -2.80 -20.68
N PRO A 32 -20.98 -3.98 -20.04
CA PRO A 32 -21.88 -4.39 -18.97
C PRO A 32 -21.90 -3.40 -17.80
N LEU A 33 -23.05 -3.25 -17.13
CA LEU A 33 -23.21 -2.30 -16.02
C LEU A 33 -22.23 -2.59 -14.88
N HIS A 34 -22.00 -3.86 -14.56
CA HIS A 34 -21.07 -4.25 -13.50
C HIS A 34 -19.61 -3.82 -13.82
N THR A 35 -19.23 -3.80 -15.10
CA THR A 35 -17.92 -3.31 -15.55
C THR A 35 -17.80 -1.81 -15.35
N VAL A 36 -18.83 -1.06 -15.74
CA VAL A 36 -18.90 0.39 -15.53
C VAL A 36 -18.87 0.72 -14.04
N ASN A 37 -19.67 0.03 -13.22
CA ASN A 37 -19.73 0.24 -11.78
C ASN A 37 -18.37 -0.01 -11.12
N ARG A 38 -17.68 -1.11 -11.49
CA ARG A 38 -16.34 -1.41 -10.98
C ARG A 38 -15.36 -0.29 -11.33
N ILE A 39 -15.31 0.14 -12.59
CA ILE A 39 -14.39 1.21 -13.04
C ILE A 39 -14.71 2.54 -12.36
N VAL A 40 -15.99 2.88 -12.19
CA VAL A 40 -16.43 4.09 -11.48
C VAL A 40 -16.07 4.01 -9.99
N GLN A 41 -16.18 2.84 -9.37
CA GLN A 41 -15.77 2.61 -7.99
C GLN A 41 -14.24 2.75 -7.85
N GLU A 42 -13.46 2.06 -8.68
CA GLU A 42 -11.99 2.19 -8.74
C GLU A 42 -11.56 3.66 -8.96
N TYR A 43 -12.23 4.38 -9.85
CA TYR A 43 -11.96 5.80 -10.07
C TYR A 43 -12.33 6.69 -8.88
N ARG A 44 -13.50 6.48 -8.26
CA ARG A 44 -13.98 7.31 -7.14
C ARG A 44 -13.17 7.10 -5.86
N TYR A 45 -12.79 5.85 -5.57
CA TYR A 45 -12.08 5.51 -4.33
C TYR A 45 -10.56 5.66 -4.48
N GLU A 46 -10.01 5.31 -5.64
CA GLU A 46 -8.56 5.18 -5.80
C GLU A 46 -8.00 6.18 -6.82
N GLY A 47 -8.85 6.92 -7.53
CA GLY A 47 -8.42 7.83 -8.60
C GLY A 47 -7.89 7.11 -9.85
N ARG A 48 -8.01 5.78 -9.91
CA ARG A 48 -7.33 4.95 -10.92
C ARG A 48 -8.14 4.83 -12.20
N ILE A 49 -7.47 5.11 -13.32
CA ILE A 49 -8.01 4.89 -14.67
C ILE A 49 -7.42 3.62 -15.29
N ARG A 50 -6.19 3.23 -14.92
CA ARG A 50 -5.49 2.03 -15.42
C ARG A 50 -5.64 0.85 -14.46
N ASP A 51 -5.63 -0.38 -15.00
CA ASP A 51 -5.49 -1.60 -14.19
C ASP A 51 -4.08 -1.71 -13.61
N VAL A 52 -3.97 -2.18 -12.36
CA VAL A 52 -2.67 -2.53 -11.76
C VAL A 52 -2.13 -3.79 -12.45
N PRO A 53 -0.87 -3.81 -12.94
CA PRO A 53 -0.25 -5.02 -13.43
C PRO A 53 -0.31 -6.12 -12.38
N ARG A 54 -0.67 -7.35 -12.77
CA ARG A 54 -0.73 -8.49 -11.85
C ARG A 54 0.63 -8.82 -11.19
N ASP A 55 1.72 -8.38 -11.81
CA ASP A 55 3.08 -8.60 -11.33
C ASP A 55 3.62 -7.42 -10.48
N HIS A 56 2.76 -6.47 -10.08
CA HIS A 56 3.22 -5.41 -9.18
C HIS A 56 3.52 -6.01 -7.80
N PRO A 57 4.77 -5.94 -7.29
CA PRO A 57 5.07 -6.47 -5.98
C PRO A 57 4.31 -5.64 -4.94
N ALA A 58 3.44 -6.29 -4.18
CA ALA A 58 2.68 -5.72 -3.08
C ALA A 58 3.51 -5.46 -1.81
N TRP A 59 4.78 -5.05 -1.94
CA TRP A 59 5.76 -5.07 -0.86
C TRP A 59 6.27 -3.69 -0.45
N GLY A 60 5.34 -2.77 -0.18
CA GLY A 60 5.65 -1.50 0.44
C GLY A 60 4.38 -0.77 0.85
N LEU A 61 4.24 -0.45 2.14
CA LEU A 61 3.13 0.33 2.72
C LEU A 61 2.84 1.65 1.99
N ALA A 62 3.69 2.10 1.08
CA ALA A 62 3.53 3.35 0.36
C ALA A 62 2.83 3.24 -1.01
N LEU A 63 2.60 2.04 -1.55
CA LEU A 63 2.00 1.87 -2.88
C LEU A 63 0.70 1.06 -2.86
N ALA A 64 0.17 0.71 -1.67
CA ALA A 64 -1.14 0.08 -1.63
C ALA A 64 -2.21 1.05 -2.15
N PRO A 65 -3.24 0.57 -2.86
CA PRO A 65 -4.25 1.42 -3.51
C PRO A 65 -4.90 2.44 -2.57
N VAL A 66 -5.08 2.02 -1.31
CA VAL A 66 -5.67 2.83 -0.24
C VAL A 66 -4.78 4.00 0.18
N HIS A 67 -3.45 3.86 0.12
CA HIS A 67 -2.50 4.91 0.44
C HIS A 67 -2.32 5.90 -0.72
N THR A 68 -2.61 5.48 -1.95
CA THR A 68 -2.63 6.33 -3.15
C THR A 68 -4.00 6.94 -3.44
N ALA A 69 -5.02 6.65 -2.62
CA ALA A 69 -6.36 7.16 -2.80
C ALA A 69 -6.39 8.69 -2.77
N ARG A 70 -7.25 9.31 -3.59
CA ARG A 70 -7.35 10.78 -3.70
C ARG A 70 -7.64 11.43 -2.35
N SER A 71 -8.52 10.84 -1.55
CA SER A 71 -8.86 11.33 -0.21
C SER A 71 -7.65 11.34 0.73
N VAL A 72 -6.79 10.32 0.64
CA VAL A 72 -5.57 10.21 1.43
C VAL A 72 -4.53 11.22 0.96
N GLN A 73 -4.29 11.32 -0.35
CA GLN A 73 -3.34 12.30 -0.92
C GLN A 73 -3.76 13.74 -0.59
N ALA A 74 -5.05 14.08 -0.73
CA ALA A 74 -5.57 15.39 -0.36
C ALA A 74 -5.41 15.68 1.14
N HIS A 75 -5.56 14.68 2.01
CA HIS A 75 -5.35 14.85 3.44
C HIS A 75 -3.86 15.07 3.77
N LEU A 76 -2.95 14.34 3.13
CA LEU A 76 -1.51 14.50 3.31
C LEU A 76 -1.04 15.89 2.83
N GLU A 77 -1.56 16.37 1.70
CA GLU A 77 -1.32 17.73 1.21
C GLU A 77 -1.85 18.80 2.19
N GLN A 78 -3.08 18.65 2.68
CA GLN A 78 -3.69 19.59 3.64
C GLN A 78 -2.94 19.67 4.97
N THR A 79 -2.36 18.54 5.40
CA THR A 79 -1.60 18.45 6.65
C THR A 79 -0.12 18.79 6.49
N GLY A 80 0.34 19.01 5.24
CA GLY A 80 1.74 19.29 4.94
C GLY A 80 2.67 18.11 5.20
N ILE A 81 2.16 16.88 5.18
CA ILE A 81 2.96 15.67 5.38
C ILE A 81 3.63 15.30 4.07
N GLU A 82 4.96 15.40 4.04
CA GLU A 82 5.76 14.95 2.89
C GLU A 82 5.90 13.42 2.90
N GLN A 83 5.59 12.80 1.75
CA GLN A 83 5.76 11.37 1.56
C GLN A 83 7.14 11.07 0.98
N LEU A 84 7.84 10.13 1.61
CA LEU A 84 9.03 9.52 1.02
C LEU A 84 8.64 8.78 -0.26
N THR A 85 9.41 9.00 -1.34
CA THR A 85 9.24 8.25 -2.58
C THR A 85 9.90 6.89 -2.43
N TRP A 86 9.11 5.81 -2.46
CA TRP A 86 9.61 4.45 -2.33
C TRP A 86 9.90 3.84 -3.70
N GLY A 87 11.08 3.25 -3.88
CA GLY A 87 11.39 2.47 -5.07
C GLY A 87 10.64 1.12 -5.10
N PRO A 88 10.60 0.42 -6.26
CA PRO A 88 9.88 -0.84 -6.45
C PRO A 88 10.34 -1.99 -5.52
N LYS A 89 11.49 -1.87 -4.84
CA LYS A 89 12.00 -2.80 -3.82
C LYS A 89 12.12 -2.17 -2.41
N GLY A 90 11.21 -1.27 -2.06
CA GLY A 90 11.22 -0.51 -0.79
C GLY A 90 11.14 -1.33 0.51
N ALA A 91 10.90 -2.65 0.44
CA ALA A 91 10.82 -3.53 1.61
C ALA A 91 12.10 -3.51 2.47
N GLY A 92 13.29 -3.40 1.87
CA GLY A 92 14.56 -3.34 2.61
C GLY A 92 14.75 -2.06 3.43
N LEU A 93 14.07 -0.99 3.02
CA LEU A 93 14.12 0.34 3.64
C LEU A 93 13.03 0.53 4.71
N ASN A 94 12.03 -0.34 4.73
CA ASN A 94 10.94 -0.25 5.70
C ASN A 94 11.39 -0.79 7.07
N ILE A 95 12.00 0.06 7.89
CA ILE A 95 12.57 -0.35 9.18
C ILE A 95 11.55 -0.92 10.16
N ILE A 96 10.25 -0.60 10.01
CA ILE A 96 9.18 -1.15 10.86
C ILE A 96 9.03 -2.67 10.72
N GLU A 97 9.42 -3.25 9.58
CA GLU A 97 9.40 -4.71 9.38
C GLU A 97 10.35 -5.43 10.35
N ASN A 98 11.45 -4.77 10.75
CA ASN A 98 12.35 -5.31 11.76
C ASN A 98 11.70 -5.32 13.15
N VAL A 99 10.89 -4.29 13.45
CA VAL A 99 10.13 -4.21 14.71
C VAL A 99 9.10 -5.34 14.74
N TRP A 100 8.32 -5.52 13.67
CA TRP A 100 7.39 -6.64 13.55
C TRP A 100 8.07 -8.00 13.60
N GLY A 101 9.26 -8.13 13.02
CA GLY A 101 10.09 -9.33 13.13
C GLY A 101 10.42 -9.66 14.59
N ARG A 102 10.86 -8.67 15.37
CA ARG A 102 11.16 -8.84 16.80
C ARG A 102 9.91 -9.18 17.61
N THR A 103 8.78 -8.50 17.37
CA THR A 103 7.51 -8.80 18.03
C THR A 103 7.09 -10.25 17.77
N LYS A 104 7.15 -10.72 16.52
CA LYS A 104 6.82 -12.12 16.17
C LYS A 104 7.73 -13.13 16.86
N VAL A 105 9.05 -12.84 16.91
CA VAL A 105 10.00 -13.71 17.61
C VAL A 105 9.67 -13.79 19.10
N ALA A 106 9.31 -12.68 19.74
CA ALA A 106 8.92 -12.66 21.14
C ALA A 106 7.63 -13.46 21.40
N LEU A 107 6.60 -13.26 20.58
CA LEU A 107 5.34 -14.01 20.70
C LEU A 107 5.54 -15.52 20.47
N ASN A 108 6.42 -15.91 19.55
CA ASN A 108 6.73 -17.32 19.31
C ASN A 108 7.47 -17.98 20.48
N ARG A 109 8.14 -17.22 21.36
CA ARG A 109 8.81 -17.75 22.56
C ARG A 109 7.84 -18.06 23.69
N THR A 110 6.64 -17.46 23.67
CA THR A 110 5.57 -17.72 24.63
C THR A 110 4.32 -18.14 23.85
N PRO A 111 4.26 -19.39 23.38
CA PRO A 111 3.15 -19.85 22.56
C PRO A 111 1.82 -19.72 23.31
N MET A 112 0.82 -19.13 22.64
CA MET A 112 -0.53 -18.99 23.16
C MET A 112 -1.52 -19.76 22.27
N PRO A 113 -1.55 -21.10 22.34
CA PRO A 113 -2.31 -21.94 21.41
C PRO A 113 -3.83 -21.76 21.48
N SER A 114 -4.35 -21.13 22.53
CA SER A 114 -5.78 -20.86 22.74
C SER A 114 -6.07 -19.41 23.11
N ALA A 115 -5.18 -18.46 22.75
CA ALA A 115 -5.43 -17.05 23.03
C ALA A 115 -6.66 -16.54 22.28
N THR A 116 -7.48 -15.79 23.00
CA THR A 116 -8.50 -14.89 22.45
C THR A 116 -7.84 -13.74 21.68
N GLU A 117 -8.64 -13.03 20.88
CA GLU A 117 -8.18 -11.81 20.18
C GLU A 117 -7.63 -10.77 21.17
N ASP A 118 -8.31 -10.58 22.31
CA ASP A 118 -7.90 -9.64 23.35
C ASP A 118 -6.57 -10.04 24.01
N GLU A 119 -6.36 -11.33 24.28
CA GLU A 119 -5.09 -11.83 24.85
C GLU A 119 -3.94 -11.69 23.85
N LEU A 120 -4.19 -11.96 22.57
CA LEU A 120 -3.19 -11.75 21.53
C LEU A 120 -2.87 -10.26 21.38
N TRP A 121 -3.88 -9.39 21.39
CA TRP A 121 -3.69 -7.94 21.36
C TRP A 121 -2.88 -7.45 22.56
N ALA A 122 -3.20 -7.91 23.76
CA ALA A 122 -2.48 -7.55 24.98
C ALA A 122 -1.00 -7.98 24.91
N ALA A 123 -0.72 -9.18 24.41
CA ALA A 123 0.64 -9.68 24.24
C ALA A 123 1.43 -8.87 23.20
N VAL A 124 0.82 -8.55 22.06
CA VAL A 124 1.41 -7.67 21.02
C VAL A 124 1.70 -6.29 21.60
N LEU A 125 0.74 -5.72 22.33
CA LEU A 125 0.86 -4.38 22.91
C LEU A 125 1.94 -4.32 23.99
N ALA A 126 2.03 -5.33 24.85
CA ALA A 126 3.06 -5.42 25.88
C ALA A 126 4.46 -5.49 25.25
N GLU A 127 4.65 -6.32 24.22
CA GLU A 127 5.92 -6.40 23.51
C GLU A 127 6.23 -5.12 22.74
N TRP A 128 5.23 -4.49 22.13
CA TRP A 128 5.39 -3.19 21.47
C TRP A 128 5.86 -2.11 22.45
N GLN A 129 5.25 -2.01 23.63
CA GLN A 129 5.66 -1.05 24.66
C GLN A 129 7.07 -1.32 25.18
N ARG A 130 7.44 -2.60 25.31
CA ARG A 130 8.80 -3.02 25.67
C ARG A 130 9.82 -2.58 24.62
N LEU A 131 9.53 -2.81 23.34
CA LEU A 131 10.40 -2.38 22.23
C LEU A 131 10.45 -0.85 22.09
N ALA A 132 9.34 -0.15 22.29
CA ALA A 132 9.28 1.30 22.25
C ALA A 132 10.11 1.96 23.36
N SER A 133 10.23 1.28 24.52
CA SER A 133 11.08 1.71 25.63
C SER A 133 12.58 1.50 25.35
N ASP A 134 12.93 0.69 24.34
CA ASP A 134 14.32 0.47 23.91
C ASP A 134 14.74 1.52 22.88
N THR A 135 15.25 2.66 23.37
CA THR A 135 15.74 3.74 22.50
C THR A 135 16.93 3.31 21.65
N SER A 136 17.71 2.32 22.10
CA SER A 136 18.88 1.81 21.35
C SER A 136 18.44 1.07 20.08
N LEU A 137 17.33 0.35 20.14
CA LEU A 137 16.73 -0.31 18.97
C LEU A 137 16.33 0.70 17.91
N VAL A 138 15.58 1.74 18.29
CA VAL A 138 15.10 2.75 17.35
C VAL A 138 16.29 3.44 16.68
N THR A 139 17.29 3.83 17.47
CA THR A 139 18.52 4.47 16.98
C THR A 139 19.25 3.58 15.98
N ALA A 140 19.49 2.31 16.32
CA ALA A 140 20.17 1.36 15.43
C ALA A 140 19.41 1.12 14.12
N LEU A 141 18.08 1.14 14.14
CA LEU A 141 17.27 1.00 12.92
C LEU A 141 17.48 2.20 11.98
N TYR A 142 17.45 3.42 12.50
CA TYR A 142 17.72 4.63 11.72
C TYR A 142 19.16 4.67 11.22
N GLU A 143 20.14 4.35 12.06
CA GLU A 143 21.56 4.28 11.68
C GLU A 143 21.84 3.23 10.61
N SER A 144 20.99 2.20 10.49
CA SER A 144 21.11 1.19 9.43
C SER A 144 20.54 1.63 8.08
N LEU A 145 19.80 2.73 8.01
CA LEU A 145 19.17 3.18 6.75
C LEU A 145 20.19 3.48 5.64
N PRO A 146 21.30 4.21 5.88
CA PRO A 146 22.27 4.51 4.82
C PRO A 146 22.86 3.25 4.18
N SER A 147 23.25 2.25 4.99
CA SER A 147 23.81 1.00 4.45
C SER A 147 22.79 0.16 3.70
N ARG A 148 21.53 0.12 4.17
CA ARG A 148 20.41 -0.51 3.45
C ARG A 148 20.13 0.18 2.12
N MET A 149 20.22 1.51 2.07
CA MET A 149 20.09 2.29 0.84
C MET A 149 21.19 1.96 -0.15
N SER A 150 22.45 1.91 0.28
CA SER A 150 23.58 1.50 -0.58
C SER A 150 23.37 0.10 -1.15
N ALA A 151 22.96 -0.87 -0.34
CA ALA A 151 22.69 -2.23 -0.79
C ALA A 151 21.54 -2.29 -1.83
N VAL A 152 20.51 -1.45 -1.69
CA VAL A 152 19.43 -1.35 -2.68
C VAL A 152 19.92 -0.72 -3.99
N VAL A 153 20.82 0.25 -3.93
CA VAL A 153 21.43 0.86 -5.13
C VAL A 153 22.27 -0.17 -5.88
N GLU A 154 23.16 -0.90 -5.19
CA GLU A 154 24.02 -1.93 -5.78
C GLU A 154 23.21 -3.03 -6.49
N VAL A 155 22.16 -3.54 -5.84
CA VAL A 155 21.31 -4.61 -6.41
C VAL A 155 20.46 -4.13 -7.59
N ASN A 156 20.15 -2.84 -7.67
CA ASN A 156 19.40 -2.30 -8.80
C ASN A 156 20.29 -2.06 -10.02
N ASP A 157 21.57 -1.72 -9.83
CA ASP A 157 22.54 -1.54 -10.92
C ASP A 157 22.91 -2.88 -11.58
N ASP A 158 23.01 -3.95 -10.79
CA ASP A 158 23.34 -5.32 -11.24
C ASP A 158 22.21 -5.98 -12.06
N MET A 159 20.97 -5.48 -11.96
CA MET A 159 19.82 -5.95 -12.74
C MET A 159 19.68 -5.24 -14.10
N THR A 160 20.50 -4.23 -14.36
CA THR A 160 20.52 -3.44 -15.62
C THR A 160 21.56 -3.90 -16.62
N HIS A 161 22.30 -4.99 -16.33
CA HIS A 161 23.30 -5.61 -17.20
C HIS A 161 22.86 -6.98 -17.74
#